data_AF-A0A7L2PAH6-F1
#
_entry.id   AF-A0A7L2PAH6-F1
#
_cell.length_a   1.000
_cell.length_b   1.000
_cell.length_c   1.000
_cell.angle_alpha   90.00
_cell.angle_beta   90.00
_cell.angle_gamma   90.00
#
_symmetry.space_group_name_H-M   'P 1'
#
loop_
_entity.id
_entity.type
_entity.pdbx_description
1 polymer ?
#
loop_
_entity_poly.entity_id
_entity_poly.type
_entity_poly.pdbx_seq_one_letter_code
_entity_poly.pdbx_strand_id
1 'polypeptide(L)'
;TNPAFKEVLSRIESHEDCRNLPMISFLILPMQRVTRLPLLMDTICQKTPKDSAKYENCKQALKEVSKVHSQVIPVAMGRGVEGRRLYLHPRGLQCHFLALQPFPLVSSSRWLLKRGELTAYVEDTGLFSKRTSKQQVYFFLFNDVLIITKKK
;
A
#
# COMPACT_ATOMS: atom_id res chain seq x y z
N THR A 1 7.73 22.91 -14.48
CA THR A 1 7.94 22.02 -15.65
C THR A 1 9.31 22.31 -16.21
N ASN A 2 10.22 21.33 -16.27
CA ASN A 2 11.60 21.54 -16.75
C ASN A 2 11.68 21.24 -18.26
N PRO A 3 11.84 22.25 -19.14
CA PRO A 3 11.83 22.06 -20.60
C PRO A 3 13.05 21.26 -21.10
N ALA A 4 14.23 21.47 -20.51
CA ALA A 4 15.44 20.73 -20.88
C ALA A 4 15.29 19.22 -20.59
N PHE A 5 14.65 18.87 -19.47
CA PHE A 5 14.33 17.47 -19.16
C PHE A 5 13.36 16.85 -20.18
N LYS A 6 12.36 17.61 -20.64
CA LYS A 6 11.38 17.13 -21.62
C LYS A 6 12.01 16.86 -22.98
N GLU A 7 12.95 17.69 -23.40
CA GLU A 7 13.68 17.53 -24.66
C GLU A 7 14.58 16.28 -24.65
N VAL A 8 15.35 16.11 -23.57
CA VAL A 8 16.18 14.92 -23.36
C VAL A 8 15.31 13.65 -23.32
N LEU A 9 14.18 13.70 -22.64
CA LEU A 9 13.24 12.58 -22.56
C LEU A 9 12.68 12.21 -23.94
N SER A 10 12.24 13.19 -24.72
CA SER A 10 11.72 12.98 -26.07
C SER A 10 12.78 12.36 -27.00
N ARG A 11 14.04 12.76 -26.85
CA ARG A 11 15.15 12.17 -27.61
C ARG A 11 15.36 10.69 -27.25
N ILE A 12 15.29 10.36 -25.96
CA ILE A 12 15.44 8.97 -25.49
C ILE A 12 14.26 8.11 -25.96
N GLU A 13 13.03 8.62 -25.86
CA GLU A 13 11.82 7.89 -26.28
C GLU A 13 11.79 7.61 -27.79
N SER A 14 12.44 8.45 -28.60
CA SER A 14 12.57 8.28 -30.06
C SER A 14 13.56 7.19 -30.51
N HIS A 15 14.31 6.58 -29.57
CA HIS A 15 15.23 5.51 -29.89
C HIS A 15 14.49 4.26 -30.39
N GLU A 16 15.04 3.53 -31.37
CA GLU A 16 14.39 2.35 -31.97
C GLU A 16 14.07 1.27 -30.92
N ASP A 17 14.97 1.06 -29.95
CA ASP A 17 14.78 0.13 -28.83
C ASP A 17 13.58 0.50 -27.94
N CYS A 18 13.28 1.80 -27.83
CA CYS A 18 12.14 2.29 -27.06
C CYS A 18 10.82 2.14 -27.81
N ARG A 19 10.84 1.85 -29.12
CA ARG A 19 9.65 1.68 -29.97
C ARG A 19 8.65 2.84 -29.84
N ASN A 20 9.15 4.06 -29.62
CA ASN A 20 8.34 5.26 -29.37
C ASN A 20 7.39 5.14 -28.17
N LEU A 21 7.71 4.29 -27.18
CA LEU A 21 6.95 4.21 -25.94
C LEU A 21 7.41 5.29 -24.97
N PRO A 22 6.47 5.95 -24.27
CA PRO A 22 6.84 6.93 -23.27
C PRO A 22 7.56 6.25 -22.09
N MET A 23 8.45 6.97 -21.41
CA MET A 23 9.23 6.46 -20.27
C MET A 23 8.35 5.82 -19.20
N ILE A 24 7.14 6.35 -19.00
CA ILE A 24 6.18 5.80 -18.04
C ILE A 24 5.77 4.35 -18.37
N SER A 25 5.70 3.99 -19.66
CA SER A 25 5.42 2.62 -20.08
C SER A 25 6.53 1.66 -19.67
N PHE A 26 7.79 2.11 -19.63
CA PHE A 26 8.91 1.29 -19.13
C PHE A 26 8.93 1.22 -17.61
N LEU A 27 8.63 2.34 -16.93
CA LEU A 27 8.61 2.41 -15.47
C LEU A 27 7.51 1.53 -14.85
N ILE A 28 6.42 1.26 -15.58
CA ILE A 28 5.34 0.39 -15.10
C ILE A 28 5.58 -1.11 -15.38
N LEU A 29 6.50 -1.47 -16.29
CA LEU A 29 6.77 -2.87 -16.65
C LEU A 29 7.12 -3.76 -15.45
N PRO A 30 7.95 -3.35 -14.46
CA PRO A 30 8.28 -4.21 -13.32
C PRO A 30 7.04 -4.59 -12.51
N MET A 31 6.10 -3.66 -12.33
CA MET A 31 4.83 -3.93 -11.63
C MET A 31 3.90 -4.85 -12.43
N GLN A 32 3.88 -4.68 -13.76
CA GLN A 32 3.14 -5.56 -14.65
C GLN A 32 3.74 -6.98 -14.69
N ARG A 33 5.07 -7.11 -14.65
CA ARG A 33 5.75 -8.41 -14.66
C ARG A 33 5.52 -9.17 -13.36
N VAL A 34 5.67 -8.50 -12.22
CA VAL A 34 5.56 -9.16 -10.92
C VAL A 34 4.15 -9.70 -10.66
N THR A 35 3.10 -9.04 -11.17
CA THR A 35 1.70 -9.52 -11.11
C THR A 35 1.39 -10.66 -12.09
N ARG A 36 2.10 -10.74 -13.22
CA ARG A 36 1.87 -11.77 -14.25
C ARG A 36 2.55 -13.10 -13.96
N LEU A 37 3.70 -13.09 -13.30
CA LEU A 37 4.49 -14.31 -13.03
C LEU A 37 3.71 -15.42 -12.29
N PRO A 38 2.91 -15.13 -11.24
CA PRO A 38 2.10 -16.16 -10.59
C PRO A 38 1.08 -16.80 -11.53
N LEU A 39 0.40 -16.00 -12.37
CA LEU A 39 -0.61 -16.49 -13.32
C LEU A 39 0.01 -17.40 -14.40
N LEU A 40 1.19 -17.03 -14.89
CA LEU A 40 1.93 -17.84 -15.86
C LEU A 40 2.41 -19.16 -15.23
N MET A 41 2.95 -19.11 -14.01
CA MET A 41 3.38 -20.32 -13.32
C MET A 41 2.22 -21.25 -12.97
N ASP A 42 1.06 -20.70 -12.62
CA ASP A 42 -0.15 -21.49 -12.40
C ASP A 42 -0.60 -22.19 -13.69
N THR A 43 -0.60 -21.48 -14.81
CA THR A 43 -0.91 -22.05 -16.13
C THR A 43 0.06 -23.17 -16.53
N ILE A 44 1.36 -23.00 -16.25
CA ILE A 44 2.38 -24.02 -16.52
C ILE A 44 2.14 -25.24 -15.62
N CYS A 45 1.83 -25.03 -14.34
CA CYS A 45 1.52 -26.11 -13.40
C CYS A 45 0.31 -26.93 -13.85
N GLN A 46 -0.77 -26.25 -14.29
CA GLN A 46 -1.99 -26.90 -14.80
C GLN A 46 -1.74 -27.73 -16.08
N LYS A 47 -0.81 -27.31 -16.93
CA LYS A 47 -0.46 -28.02 -18.18
C LYS A 47 0.60 -29.12 -17.98
N THR A 48 1.17 -29.25 -16.78
CA THR A 48 2.21 -30.25 -16.49
C THR A 48 1.57 -31.55 -15.98
N PRO A 49 1.99 -32.74 -16.47
CA PRO A 49 1.47 -34.02 -15.98
C PRO A 49 1.73 -34.20 -14.49
N LYS A 50 0.67 -34.49 -13.72
CA LYS A 50 0.70 -34.56 -12.25
C LYS A 50 1.64 -35.63 -11.69
N ASP A 51 1.90 -36.69 -12.47
CA ASP A 51 2.76 -37.81 -12.07
C ASP A 51 4.24 -37.58 -12.39
N SER A 52 4.63 -36.37 -12.80
CA SER A 52 6.01 -36.04 -13.14
C SER A 52 6.72 -35.29 -12.00
N ALA A 53 8.02 -35.55 -11.82
CA ALA A 53 8.88 -34.75 -10.94
C ALA A 53 8.86 -33.24 -11.30
N LYS A 54 8.52 -32.91 -12.55
CA LYS A 54 8.36 -31.53 -13.04
C LYS A 54 7.15 -30.84 -12.41
N TYR A 55 6.08 -31.57 -12.09
CA TYR A 55 4.89 -31.00 -11.45
C TYR A 55 5.18 -30.52 -10.03
N GLU A 56 5.91 -31.31 -9.24
CA GLU A 56 6.30 -30.87 -7.89
C GLU A 56 7.26 -29.67 -7.91
N ASN A 57 8.20 -29.64 -8.86
CA ASN A 57 9.06 -28.48 -9.07
C ASN A 57 8.25 -27.23 -9.46
N CYS A 58 7.27 -27.36 -10.37
CA CYS A 58 6.39 -26.27 -10.77
C CYS A 58 5.54 -25.75 -9.60
N LYS A 59 5.03 -26.66 -8.76
CA LYS A 59 4.24 -26.31 -7.57
C LYS A 59 5.07 -25.57 -6.53
N GLN A 60 6.32 -26.00 -6.32
CA GLN A 60 7.25 -25.31 -5.42
C GLN A 60 7.64 -23.92 -5.96
N ALA A 61 7.91 -23.81 -7.27
CA ALA A 61 8.18 -22.53 -7.92
C ALA A 61 6.99 -21.57 -7.82
N LEU A 62 5.77 -22.06 -8.07
CA LEU A 62 4.53 -21.29 -7.93
C LEU A 62 4.33 -20.78 -6.50
N LYS A 63 4.64 -21.61 -5.49
CA LYS A 63 4.56 -21.23 -4.07
C LYS A 63 5.50 -20.07 -3.75
N GLU A 64 6.75 -20.15 -4.17
CA GLU A 64 7.75 -19.09 -3.91
C GLU A 64 7.41 -17.79 -4.69
N VAL A 65 7.01 -17.90 -5.95
CA VAL A 65 6.57 -16.75 -6.75
C VAL A 65 5.34 -16.08 -6.13
N SER A 66 4.38 -16.86 -5.65
CA SER A 66 3.18 -16.35 -4.96
C SER A 66 3.52 -15.67 -3.63
N LYS A 67 4.52 -16.18 -2.90
CA LYS A 67 5.03 -15.57 -1.67
C LYS A 67 5.68 -14.21 -1.92
N VAL A 68 6.48 -14.08 -2.99
CA VAL A 68 7.09 -12.79 -3.40
C VAL A 68 6.01 -11.82 -3.85
N HIS A 69 5.07 -12.25 -4.68
CA HIS A 69 3.93 -11.44 -5.12
C HIS A 69 3.14 -10.90 -3.92
N SER A 70 2.83 -11.75 -2.94
CA SER A 70 2.08 -11.37 -1.75
C SER A 70 2.80 -10.35 -0.86
N GLN A 71 4.13 -10.23 -0.96
CA GLN A 71 4.90 -9.22 -0.23
C GLN A 71 5.04 -7.91 -1.02
N VAL A 72 5.31 -8.01 -2.32
CA VAL A 72 5.63 -6.85 -3.18
C VAL A 72 4.38 -6.08 -3.61
N ILE A 73 3.31 -6.79 -3.96
CA ILE A 73 2.11 -6.18 -4.54
C ILE A 73 1.34 -5.29 -3.56
N PRO A 74 1.09 -5.68 -2.30
CA PRO A 74 0.40 -4.79 -1.37
C PRO A 74 1.15 -3.48 -1.16
N VAL A 75 2.49 -3.54 -1.08
CA VAL A 75 3.36 -2.37 -0.92
C VAL A 75 3.27 -1.45 -2.13
N ALA A 76 3.25 -2.00 -3.35
CA ALA A 76 3.25 -1.24 -4.59
C ALA A 76 1.86 -0.75 -5.08
N MET A 77 0.80 -1.55 -4.88
CA MET A 77 -0.54 -1.29 -5.45
C MET A 77 -1.47 -0.45 -4.56
N GLY A 78 -1.12 -0.18 -3.30
CA GLY A 78 -2.04 0.58 -2.42
C GLY A 78 -1.48 1.00 -1.08
N ARG A 79 -0.57 0.23 -0.48
CA ARG A 79 -0.14 0.48 0.91
C ARG A 79 0.89 1.59 1.06
N GLY A 80 1.70 1.88 0.02
CA GLY A 80 2.64 3.01 0.00
C GLY A 80 2.08 4.34 -0.55
N VAL A 81 0.86 4.35 -1.09
CA VAL A 81 0.23 5.53 -1.74
C VAL A 81 -0.84 6.17 -0.85
N GLU A 82 -1.60 5.40 -0.06
CA GLU A 82 -2.59 5.97 0.86
C GLU A 82 -1.95 6.74 2.03
N GLY A 83 -0.82 6.25 2.58
CA GLY A 83 -0.05 7.01 3.57
C GLY A 83 0.46 8.34 3.03
N ARG A 84 0.84 8.38 1.74
CA ARG A 84 1.20 9.62 1.02
C ARG A 84 0.00 10.50 0.69
N ARG A 85 -1.19 9.93 0.49
CA ARG A 85 -2.42 10.70 0.20
C ARG A 85 -2.98 11.38 1.45
N LEU A 86 -2.87 10.75 2.62
CA LEU A 86 -3.15 11.42 3.91
C LEU A 86 -2.24 12.64 4.13
N TYR A 87 -0.98 12.56 3.68
CA TYR A 87 -0.01 13.66 3.74
C TYR A 87 -0.39 14.86 2.84
N LEU A 88 -0.97 14.63 1.65
CA LEU A 88 -1.32 15.70 0.71
C LEU A 88 -2.62 16.45 1.04
N HIS A 89 -3.42 15.97 2.00
CA HIS A 89 -4.65 16.64 2.42
C HIS A 89 -4.70 16.89 3.94
N PRO A 90 -3.84 17.78 4.49
CA PRO A 90 -3.81 18.08 5.94
C PRO A 90 -5.09 18.74 6.47
N ARG A 91 -5.92 19.31 5.58
CA ARG A 91 -7.09 20.13 5.95
C ARG A 91 -8.18 19.41 6.76
N GLY A 92 -8.17 18.07 6.81
CA GLY A 92 -9.16 17.27 7.55
C GLY A 92 -8.62 16.55 8.79
N LEU A 93 -7.30 16.50 8.99
CA LEU A 93 -6.66 15.75 10.07
C LEU A 93 -5.94 16.71 11.03
N GLN A 94 -6.70 17.54 11.72
CA GLN A 94 -6.16 18.29 12.85
C GLN A 94 -6.12 17.34 14.06
N CYS A 95 -5.15 16.43 14.06
CA CYS A 95 -4.91 15.54 15.18
C CYS A 95 -4.43 16.38 16.37
N HIS A 96 -5.32 16.60 17.35
CA HIS A 96 -4.92 17.07 18.67
C HIS A 96 -4.15 15.92 19.34
N PHE A 97 -2.83 15.88 19.16
CA PHE A 97 -1.97 14.99 19.93
C PHE A 97 -2.00 15.50 21.37
N LEU A 98 -2.75 14.81 22.23
CA LEU A 98 -2.73 15.04 23.67
C LEU A 98 -1.32 14.67 24.17
N ALA A 99 -0.53 15.71 24.44
CA ALA A 99 0.55 15.75 25.41
C ALA A 99 1.82 14.88 25.21
N LEU A 100 2.13 14.35 24.03
CA LEU A 100 3.41 13.66 23.81
C LEU A 100 4.01 14.01 22.44
N GLN A 101 5.30 14.37 22.48
CA GLN A 101 6.33 14.49 21.42
C GLN A 101 5.87 14.44 19.94
N PRO A 102 6.42 15.29 19.03
CA PRO A 102 6.05 15.31 17.62
C PRO A 102 6.22 13.92 16.99
N PHE A 103 5.11 13.21 16.82
CA PHE A 103 5.11 11.87 16.26
C PHE A 103 5.19 12.00 14.73
N PRO A 104 6.26 11.52 14.08
CA PRO A 104 6.35 11.59 12.64
C PRO A 104 5.32 10.63 12.06
N LEU A 105 4.20 11.17 11.56
CA LEU A 105 3.14 10.40 10.91
C LEU A 105 3.69 9.60 9.71
N VAL A 106 4.80 10.08 9.13
CA VAL A 106 5.52 9.49 8.01
C VAL A 106 6.70 8.67 8.51
N SER A 107 6.64 7.35 8.29
CA SER A 107 7.80 6.46 8.30
C SER A 107 7.84 5.74 6.96
N SER A 108 9.04 5.46 6.44
CA SER A 108 9.24 4.65 5.22
C SER A 108 8.62 3.25 5.35
N SER A 109 8.42 2.76 6.57
CA SER A 109 7.83 1.47 6.88
C SER A 109 6.34 1.52 7.25
N ARG A 110 5.69 2.70 7.27
CA ARG A 110 4.30 2.82 7.74
C ARG A 110 3.29 2.77 6.61
N TRP A 111 2.31 1.88 6.72
CA TRP A 111 1.20 1.78 5.78
C TRP A 111 -0.16 1.64 6.46
N LEU A 112 -1.19 2.19 5.82
CA LEU A 112 -2.57 2.09 6.30
C LEU A 112 -3.10 0.68 6.06
N LEU A 113 -3.59 0.05 7.12
CA LEU A 113 -4.28 -1.24 7.10
C LEU A 113 -5.79 -1.06 6.91
N LYS A 114 -6.40 -0.13 7.66
CA LYS A 114 -7.85 0.10 7.66
C LYS A 114 -8.20 1.50 8.20
N ARG A 115 -9.35 2.04 7.80
CA ARG A 115 -9.92 3.27 8.37
C ARG A 115 -11.45 3.18 8.43
N GLY A 116 -12.08 3.96 9.30
CA GLY A 116 -13.53 4.03 9.38
C GLY A 116 -14.06 4.76 10.61
N GLU A 117 -15.38 4.87 10.68
CA GLU A 117 -16.11 5.41 11.83
C GLU A 117 -16.39 4.29 12.83
N LEU A 118 -16.14 4.57 14.11
CA LEU A 118 -16.47 3.70 15.23
C LEU A 118 -17.15 4.50 16.33
N THR A 119 -17.97 3.82 17.13
CA THR A 119 -18.48 4.38 18.37
C THR A 119 -17.58 3.92 19.50
N ALA A 120 -16.80 4.83 20.08
CA ALA A 120 -16.00 4.58 21.27
C ALA A 120 -16.88 4.78 22.52
N TYR A 121 -16.77 3.85 23.46
CA TYR A 121 -17.36 3.98 24.79
C TYR A 121 -16.27 4.48 25.72
N VAL A 122 -16.40 5.71 26.19
CA VAL A 122 -15.47 6.29 27.16
C VAL A 122 -16.14 6.23 28.53
N GLU A 123 -15.49 5.56 29.48
CA GLU A 123 -15.88 5.63 30.87
C GLU A 123 -15.37 6.95 31.45
N ASP A 124 -16.29 7.82 31.81
CA ASP A 124 -15.95 9.05 32.52
C ASP A 124 -15.73 8.67 33.99
N THR A 125 -14.47 8.57 34.42
CA THR A 125 -14.12 8.35 35.83
C THR A 125 -14.22 9.66 36.62
N GLY A 126 -15.43 10.22 36.66
CA GLY A 126 -15.80 11.25 37.62
C GLY A 126 -16.12 10.60 38.97
N LEU A 127 -15.63 11.17 40.06
CA LEU A 127 -15.73 10.66 41.44
C LEU A 127 -17.16 10.33 41.93
N PHE A 128 -18.22 10.66 41.19
CA PHE A 128 -19.61 10.49 41.64
C PHE A 128 -20.61 9.89 40.62
N SER A 129 -20.19 9.43 39.44
CA SER A 129 -21.09 8.66 38.55
C SER A 129 -20.33 7.94 37.44
N LYS A 130 -20.44 6.61 37.38
CA LYS A 130 -19.96 5.81 36.23
C LYS A 130 -20.93 6.01 35.06
N ARG A 131 -20.72 7.06 34.26
CA ARG A 131 -21.51 7.30 33.04
C ARG A 131 -20.69 6.88 31.83
N THR A 132 -21.14 5.85 31.12
CA THR A 132 -20.52 5.43 29.86
C THR A 132 -21.01 6.37 28.76
N SER A 133 -20.12 7.22 28.24
CA SER A 133 -20.45 8.14 27.15
C SER A 133 -20.12 7.50 25.79
N LYS A 134 -21.10 7.53 24.87
CA LYS A 134 -20.92 7.07 23.49
C LYS A 134 -20.39 8.24 22.65
N GLN A 135 -19.19 8.08 22.09
CA GLN A 135 -18.59 9.08 21.21
C GLN A 135 -18.31 8.49 19.83
N GLN A 136 -18.76 9.17 18.78
CA GLN A 136 -18.36 8.84 17.42
C GLN A 136 -16.91 9.30 17.18
N VAL A 137 -16.07 8.38 16.74
CA VAL A 137 -14.66 8.60 16.45
C VAL A 137 -14.32 8.04 15.07
N TYR A 138 -13.33 8.62 14.40
CA TYR A 138 -12.82 8.10 13.14
C TYR A 138 -11.40 7.58 13.37
N PHE A 139 -11.11 6.34 13.00
CA PHE A 139 -9.81 5.71 13.24
C PHE A 139 -9.03 5.48 11.94
N PHE A 140 -7.70 5.48 12.07
CA PHE A 140 -6.74 5.09 11.05
C PHE A 140 -5.80 4.05 11.66
N LEU A 141 -5.93 2.80 11.22
CA LEU A 141 -5.07 1.70 11.64
C LEU A 141 -3.92 1.59 10.67
N PHE A 142 -2.70 1.85 11.13
CA PHE A 142 -1.46 1.56 10.43
C PHE A 142 -0.84 0.25 10.97
N ASN A 143 0.19 -0.24 10.29
CA ASN A 143 0.92 -1.45 10.69
C ASN A 143 1.64 -1.35 12.04
N ASP A 144 2.00 -0.15 12.48
CA ASP A 144 2.73 0.10 13.72
C ASP A 144 1.96 1.00 14.70
N VAL A 145 0.96 1.77 14.24
CA VAL A 145 0.23 2.76 15.05
C VAL A 145 -1.27 2.78 14.71
N LEU A 146 -2.10 2.99 15.73
CA LEU A 146 -3.52 3.30 15.60
C LEU A 146 -3.76 4.76 15.96
N ILE A 147 -4.35 5.53 15.04
CA ILE A 147 -4.70 6.93 15.26
C ILE A 147 -6.21 7.04 15.39
N ILE A 148 -6.67 7.66 16.47
CA ILE A 148 -8.09 7.93 16.72
C ILE A 148 -8.30 9.43 16.65
N THR A 149 -9.25 9.84 15.81
CA THR A 149 -9.62 11.24 15.64
C THR A 149 -11.05 11.45 16.11
N LYS A 150 -11.31 12.61 16.70
CA LYS A 150 -12.64 13.08 17.09
C LYS A 150 -13.03 14.18 16.11
N LYS A 151 -14.22 14.07 15.51
CA LYS A 151 -14.77 15.15 14.70
C LYS A 151 -15.08 16.32 15.64
N LYS A 152 -14.61 17.52 15.30
CA LYS A 152 -15.01 18.76 15.98
C LYS A 152 -16.46 19.09 15.63
#